data_AF-A0A2W4ZZZ7-F1
#
_entry.id   AF-A0A2W4ZZZ7-F1
#
_cell.length_a   1.000
_cell.length_b   1.000
_cell.length_c   1.000
_cell.angle_alpha   90.00
_cell.angle_beta   90.00
_cell.angle_gamma   90.00
#
_symmetry.space_group_name_H-M   'P 1'
#
loop_
_entity.id
_entity.type
_entity.pdbx_description
1 polymer ?
#
loop_
_entity_poly.entity_id
_entity_poly.type
_entity_poly.pdbx_seq_one_letter_code
_entity_poly.pdbx_strand_id
1 'polypeptide(L)'
;MLHSALPALPTKRRKSESGNMFVYILGAIFLMGILVVISKGNMQEGVGIDAERATLAAARVQRYAGEIASGVNAILDSGFSETQLRFADPDNNTGPYGDISTTPKQQVFSPDGGNVEYQKPIDGINDGTPWQFYANTHIKDIGTDTAATRQAELLAVLPNVTKSFCAAVNLAAKQTINLTLDTDPASNGCVYGGTEFNGTYLSGSGVNTLDDTKFSLLPAPEACVRCATDGKFHYYRVLLSR
;
A
#
# COMPACT_ATOMS: atom_id res chain seq x y z
N MET A 1 -47.91 86.55 -20.02
CA MET A 1 -46.52 86.19 -19.61
C MET A 1 -46.63 85.30 -18.38
N LEU A 2 -46.41 84.00 -18.59
CA LEU A 2 -46.40 82.97 -17.56
C LEU A 2 -45.08 83.00 -16.78
N HIS A 3 -45.11 82.74 -15.48
CA HIS A 3 -43.97 82.19 -14.75
C HIS A 3 -44.44 81.19 -13.70
N SER A 4 -43.94 79.97 -13.86
CA SER A 4 -44.37 78.71 -13.26
C SER A 4 -43.68 78.45 -11.91
N ALA A 5 -44.42 77.84 -10.98
CA ALA A 5 -43.91 77.34 -9.70
C ALA A 5 -43.29 75.92 -9.85
N LEU A 6 -42.16 75.69 -9.18
CA LEU A 6 -41.44 74.41 -9.11
C LEU A 6 -41.84 73.61 -7.85
N PRO A 7 -41.99 72.27 -7.90
CA PRO A 7 -42.32 71.44 -6.74
C PRO A 7 -41.07 70.87 -6.04
N ALA A 8 -41.14 70.73 -4.71
CA ALA A 8 -40.10 70.14 -3.88
C ALA A 8 -40.14 68.60 -3.89
N LEU A 9 -38.97 67.95 -3.97
CA LEU A 9 -38.82 66.50 -3.99
C LEU A 9 -38.83 65.89 -2.57
N PRO A 10 -39.45 64.69 -2.39
CA PRO A 10 -39.48 64.01 -1.11
C PRO A 10 -38.20 63.20 -0.84
N THR A 11 -37.54 63.46 0.29
CA THR A 11 -36.38 62.70 0.79
C THR A 11 -36.81 61.37 1.41
N LYS A 12 -36.40 60.26 0.78
CA LYS A 12 -36.62 58.88 1.26
C LYS A 12 -35.74 58.60 2.48
N ARG A 13 -36.32 58.51 3.69
CA ARG A 13 -35.62 58.11 4.92
C ARG A 13 -35.08 56.68 4.77
N ARG A 14 -33.77 56.49 4.93
CA ARG A 14 -33.16 55.16 5.08
C ARG A 14 -33.51 54.63 6.47
N LYS A 15 -34.23 53.50 6.54
CA LYS A 15 -34.32 52.70 7.77
C LYS A 15 -32.91 52.20 8.07
N SER A 16 -32.34 52.61 9.20
CA SER A 16 -31.17 51.92 9.73
C SER A 16 -31.65 50.58 10.27
N GLU A 17 -31.45 49.52 9.49
CA GLU A 17 -31.54 48.18 10.01
C GLU A 17 -30.36 47.98 10.96
N SER A 18 -30.65 47.94 12.26
CA SER A 18 -29.76 47.42 13.29
C SER A 18 -29.70 45.90 13.14
N GLY A 19 -29.14 45.43 12.03
CA GLY A 19 -28.80 44.03 11.85
C GLY A 19 -27.71 43.69 12.85
N ASN A 20 -27.91 42.61 13.59
CA ASN A 20 -26.99 42.13 14.62
C ASN A 20 -25.71 41.60 13.94
N MET A 21 -24.86 42.51 13.48
CA MET A 21 -23.61 42.24 12.75
C MET A 21 -22.70 41.29 13.54
N PHE A 22 -22.82 41.31 14.86
CA PHE A 22 -22.14 40.38 15.77
C PHE A 22 -22.51 38.91 15.53
N VAL A 23 -23.76 38.58 15.19
CA VAL A 23 -24.19 37.19 14.96
C VAL A 23 -23.54 36.62 13.71
N TYR A 24 -23.38 37.43 12.65
CA TYR A 24 -22.73 37.00 11.42
C TYR A 24 -21.23 36.75 11.61
N ILE A 25 -20.55 37.60 12.40
CA ILE A 25 -19.13 37.43 12.71
C ILE A 25 -18.90 36.15 13.54
N LEU A 26 -19.73 35.93 14.58
CA LEU A 26 -19.63 34.73 15.42
C LEU A 26 -19.96 33.45 14.65
N GLY A 27 -20.95 33.48 13.76
CA GLY A 27 -21.28 32.36 12.88
C GLY A 27 -20.14 31.96 11.94
N ALA A 28 -19.44 32.95 11.35
CA ALA A 28 -18.30 32.70 10.47
C ALA A 28 -17.11 32.05 11.20
N ILE A 29 -16.78 32.54 12.40
CA ILE A 29 -15.70 31.98 13.23
C ILE A 29 -16.05 30.55 13.69
N PHE A 30 -17.31 30.30 14.04
CA PHE A 30 -17.78 28.96 14.43
C PHE A 30 -17.69 27.95 13.28
N LEU A 31 -18.11 28.33 12.07
CA LEU A 31 -18.01 27.48 10.89
C LEU A 31 -16.55 27.20 10.49
N MET A 32 -15.67 28.21 10.58
CA MET A 32 -14.22 28.03 10.42
C MET A 32 -13.66 27.05 11.45
N GLY A 33 -14.09 27.17 12.71
CA GLY A 33 -13.71 26.25 13.79
C GLY A 33 -14.09 24.81 13.51
N ILE A 34 -15.33 24.56 13.08
CA ILE A 34 -15.80 23.21 12.70
C ILE A 34 -15.00 22.66 11.52
N LEU A 35 -14.74 23.47 10.50
CA LEU A 35 -13.97 23.04 9.34
C LEU A 35 -12.55 22.60 9.73
N VAL A 36 -11.92 23.33 10.66
CA VAL A 36 -10.60 22.98 11.22
C VAL A 36 -10.68 21.68 12.03
N VAL A 37 -11.73 21.47 12.82
CA VAL A 37 -11.90 20.23 13.59
C VAL A 37 -12.18 19.03 12.67
N ILE A 38 -12.97 19.17 11.61
CA ILE A 38 -13.20 18.09 10.64
C ILE A 38 -11.91 17.80 9.85
N SER A 39 -11.17 18.84 9.45
CA SER A 39 -9.89 18.69 8.76
C SER A 39 -8.81 18.07 9.66
N LYS A 40 -8.82 18.37 10.96
CA LYS A 40 -7.88 17.79 11.94
C LYS A 40 -8.34 16.47 12.54
N GLY A 41 -9.64 16.16 12.53
CA GLY A 41 -10.22 14.93 13.08
C GLY A 41 -9.82 13.66 12.33
N ASN A 42 -9.32 13.80 11.10
CA ASN A 42 -8.69 12.70 10.35
C ASN A 42 -7.17 12.56 10.58
N MET A 43 -6.55 13.47 11.34
CA MET A 43 -5.16 13.35 11.79
C MET A 43 -5.14 12.70 13.17
N GLN A 44 -5.25 11.38 13.18
CA GLN A 44 -5.10 10.56 14.37
C GLN A 44 -3.67 10.73 14.94
N GLU A 45 -3.57 11.38 16.11
CA GLU A 45 -2.47 11.43 17.10
C GLU A 45 -1.04 10.97 16.70
N GLY A 46 -0.07 11.91 16.69
CA GLY A 46 1.39 11.64 16.71
C GLY A 46 2.19 11.90 15.41
N VAL A 47 1.51 12.28 14.33
CA VAL A 47 1.83 11.89 12.94
C VAL A 47 2.78 12.81 12.14
N GLY A 48 3.34 13.87 12.71
CA GLY A 48 4.13 14.84 11.91
C GLY A 48 5.43 14.26 11.31
N ILE A 49 6.31 13.74 12.16
CA ILE A 49 7.63 13.23 11.75
C ILE A 49 7.56 11.76 11.31
N ASP A 50 6.70 10.97 11.96
CA ASP A 50 6.58 9.55 11.67
C ASP A 50 5.87 9.28 10.34
N ALA A 51 4.95 10.15 9.89
CA ALA A 51 4.36 10.03 8.56
C ALA A 51 5.36 10.32 7.45
N GLU A 52 6.16 11.38 7.59
CA GLU A 52 7.17 11.72 6.58
C GLU A 52 8.22 10.60 6.46
N ARG A 53 8.68 10.07 7.60
CA ARG A 53 9.57 8.90 7.63
C ARG A 53 8.91 7.67 7.01
N ALA A 54 7.63 7.40 7.32
CA ALA A 54 6.88 6.29 6.73
C ALA A 54 6.71 6.44 5.21
N THR A 55 6.46 7.66 4.71
CA THR A 55 6.37 7.94 3.26
C THR A 55 7.70 7.75 2.56
N LEU A 56 8.80 8.25 3.14
CA LEU A 56 10.14 8.04 2.59
C LEU A 56 10.52 6.55 2.60
N ALA A 57 10.20 5.84 3.68
CA ALA A 57 10.46 4.41 3.78
C ALA A 57 9.60 3.61 2.79
N ALA A 58 8.32 3.96 2.62
CA ALA A 58 7.43 3.35 1.61
C ALA A 58 8.03 3.49 0.20
N ALA A 59 8.48 4.69 -0.18
CA ALA A 59 9.10 4.92 -1.48
C ALA A 59 10.40 4.11 -1.68
N ARG A 60 11.21 3.95 -0.62
CA ARG A 60 12.42 3.11 -0.67
C ARG A 60 12.07 1.63 -0.82
N VAL A 61 11.11 1.15 -0.04
CA VAL A 61 10.65 -0.25 -0.08
C VAL A 61 10.04 -0.59 -1.43
N GLN A 62 9.17 0.26 -1.98
CA GLN A 62 8.58 0.05 -3.31
C GLN A 62 9.63 0.01 -4.42
N ARG A 63 10.66 0.88 -4.33
CA ARG A 63 11.78 0.88 -5.27
C ARG A 63 12.56 -0.44 -5.19
N TYR A 64 12.95 -0.84 -3.98
CA TYR A 64 13.69 -2.07 -3.76
C TYR A 64 12.90 -3.31 -4.20
N ALA A 65 11.60 -3.37 -3.88
CA ALA A 65 10.74 -4.45 -4.35
C ALA A 65 10.61 -4.45 -5.90
N GLY A 66 10.67 -3.27 -6.53
CA GLY A 66 10.81 -3.13 -7.98
C GLY A 66 12.13 -3.68 -8.53
N GLU A 67 13.25 -3.43 -7.85
CA GLU A 67 14.57 -3.99 -8.21
C GLU A 67 14.57 -5.52 -8.11
N ILE A 68 13.96 -6.10 -7.07
CA ILE A 68 13.76 -7.55 -6.95
C ILE A 68 12.99 -8.10 -8.16
N ALA A 69 11.87 -7.47 -8.54
CA ALA A 69 11.08 -7.89 -9.69
C ALA A 69 11.90 -7.83 -11.00
N SER A 70 12.72 -6.78 -11.18
CA SER A 70 13.66 -6.70 -12.31
C SER A 70 14.70 -7.82 -12.29
N GLY A 71 15.24 -8.18 -11.12
CA GLY A 71 16.17 -9.30 -10.97
C GLY A 71 15.56 -10.66 -11.29
N VAL A 72 14.31 -10.90 -10.89
CA VAL A 72 13.54 -12.09 -11.29
C VAL A 72 13.44 -12.17 -12.81
N ASN A 73 13.03 -11.08 -13.47
CA ASN A 73 12.91 -11.04 -14.92
C ASN A 73 14.25 -11.27 -15.63
N ALA A 74 15.36 -10.73 -15.11
CA ALA A 74 16.69 -10.96 -15.68
C ALA A 74 17.10 -12.45 -15.68
N ILE A 75 16.73 -13.20 -14.63
CA ILE A 75 16.98 -14.64 -14.55
C ILE A 75 16.11 -15.40 -15.56
N LEU A 76 14.83 -15.03 -15.69
CA LEU A 76 13.92 -15.63 -16.67
C LEU A 76 14.39 -15.37 -18.11
N ASP A 77 14.83 -14.14 -18.41
CA ASP A 77 15.40 -13.74 -19.71
C ASP A 77 16.70 -14.51 -20.04
N SER A 78 17.41 -14.97 -19.02
CA SER A 78 18.59 -15.84 -19.16
C SER A 78 18.25 -17.31 -19.45
N GLY A 79 16.95 -17.64 -19.58
CA GLY A 79 16.46 -18.95 -20.00
C GLY A 79 16.17 -19.93 -18.87
N PHE A 80 16.20 -19.49 -17.61
CA PHE A 80 15.79 -20.32 -16.47
C PHE A 80 14.26 -20.30 -16.29
N SER A 81 13.70 -21.39 -15.78
CA SER A 81 12.26 -21.46 -15.50
C SER A 81 11.89 -20.75 -14.20
N GLU A 82 10.63 -20.35 -14.08
CA GLU A 82 10.06 -19.75 -12.86
C GLU A 82 10.29 -20.62 -11.61
N THR A 83 10.26 -21.94 -11.76
CA THR A 83 10.49 -22.92 -10.69
C THR A 83 11.95 -23.04 -10.25
N GLN A 84 12.88 -22.48 -11.03
CA GLN A 84 14.31 -22.48 -10.73
C GLN A 84 14.75 -21.24 -9.96
N LEU A 85 13.90 -20.23 -9.83
CA LEU A 85 14.22 -19.00 -9.10
C LEU A 85 14.60 -19.30 -7.64
N ARG A 86 15.63 -18.61 -7.15
CA ARG A 86 16.13 -18.73 -5.78
C ARG A 86 16.35 -17.33 -5.17
N PHE A 87 16.14 -17.25 -3.86
CA PHE A 87 16.19 -16.01 -3.10
C PHE A 87 17.11 -16.11 -1.87
N ALA A 88 18.17 -16.92 -1.96
CA ALA A 88 19.12 -17.05 -0.87
C ALA A 88 19.81 -15.71 -0.63
N ASP A 89 19.68 -15.19 0.58
CA ASP A 89 20.34 -13.95 0.99
C ASP A 89 21.68 -14.22 1.70
N PRO A 90 22.62 -13.27 1.67
CA PRO A 90 23.94 -13.47 2.26
C PRO A 90 23.94 -13.70 3.79
N ASP A 91 22.89 -13.26 4.48
CA ASP A 91 22.78 -13.32 5.95
C ASP A 91 22.09 -14.61 6.44
N ASN A 92 21.37 -15.33 5.58
CA ASN A 92 20.60 -16.53 5.94
C ASN A 92 20.83 -17.72 4.97
N ASN A 93 22.04 -18.27 4.99
CA ASN A 93 22.44 -19.45 4.20
C ASN A 93 21.84 -20.79 4.69
N THR A 94 20.94 -20.77 5.68
CA THR A 94 20.30 -21.97 6.26
C THR A 94 18.79 -22.05 6.01
N GLY A 95 18.23 -21.06 5.34
CA GLY A 95 16.81 -20.99 5.01
C GLY A 95 16.39 -21.93 3.86
N PRO A 96 15.09 -21.94 3.52
CA PRO A 96 14.54 -22.78 2.44
C PRO A 96 15.07 -22.42 1.04
N TYR A 97 15.74 -21.27 0.91
CA TYR A 97 16.33 -20.80 -0.34
C TYR A 97 17.74 -21.37 -0.63
N GLY A 98 18.34 -22.08 0.33
CA GLY A 98 19.66 -22.70 0.18
C GLY A 98 20.82 -21.71 0.30
N ASP A 99 21.96 -22.09 -0.28
CA ASP A 99 23.19 -21.28 -0.30
C ASP A 99 23.31 -20.55 -1.64
N ILE A 100 23.58 -19.24 -1.58
CA ILE A 100 23.73 -18.35 -2.74
C ILE A 100 24.81 -18.83 -3.73
N SER A 101 25.80 -19.60 -3.26
CA SER A 101 26.94 -20.09 -4.05
C SER A 101 26.64 -21.35 -4.88
N THR A 102 25.53 -22.06 -4.59
CA THR A 102 25.25 -23.36 -5.22
C THR A 102 24.71 -23.24 -6.66
N THR A 103 23.89 -22.23 -6.92
CA THR A 103 23.28 -21.97 -8.24
C THR A 103 23.22 -20.46 -8.53
N PRO A 104 24.36 -19.76 -8.58
CA PRO A 104 24.40 -18.29 -8.57
C PRO A 104 23.60 -17.66 -9.71
N LYS A 105 23.57 -18.27 -10.90
CA LYS A 105 22.77 -17.79 -12.05
C LYS A 105 21.25 -17.82 -11.86
N GLN A 106 20.77 -18.61 -10.89
CA GLN A 106 19.36 -18.75 -10.54
C GLN A 106 18.98 -17.89 -9.32
N GLN A 107 19.96 -17.24 -8.68
CA GLN A 107 19.78 -16.48 -7.46
C GLN A 107 19.50 -15.02 -7.79
N VAL A 108 18.40 -14.48 -7.26
CA VAL A 108 18.02 -13.06 -7.45
C VAL A 108 19.11 -12.12 -6.92
N PHE A 109 19.72 -12.47 -5.79
CA PHE A 109 20.71 -11.64 -5.11
C PHE A 109 22.17 -11.92 -5.54
N SER A 110 22.39 -12.80 -6.52
CA SER A 110 23.74 -13.08 -7.02
C SER A 110 24.10 -12.16 -8.18
N PRO A 111 25.36 -11.67 -8.25
CA PRO A 111 25.86 -10.92 -9.42
C PRO A 111 25.76 -11.68 -10.75
N ASP A 112 25.81 -13.02 -10.72
CA ASP A 112 25.71 -13.86 -11.92
C ASP A 112 24.24 -14.21 -12.29
N GLY A 113 23.29 -13.85 -11.43
CA GLY A 113 21.86 -14.11 -11.59
C GLY A 113 21.08 -12.81 -11.76
N GLY A 114 20.24 -12.47 -10.78
CA GLY A 114 19.39 -11.28 -10.83
C GLY A 114 20.14 -9.97 -10.58
N ASN A 115 21.37 -10.03 -10.07
CA ASN A 115 22.22 -8.88 -9.75
C ASN A 115 21.52 -7.80 -8.89
N VAL A 116 20.65 -8.23 -7.98
CA VAL A 116 19.98 -7.36 -7.00
C VAL A 116 20.80 -7.36 -5.72
N GLU A 117 21.16 -6.19 -5.22
CA GLU A 117 21.79 -6.09 -3.90
C GLU A 117 20.76 -6.35 -2.81
N TYR A 118 20.99 -7.36 -1.96
CA TYR A 118 20.08 -7.65 -0.86
C TYR A 118 20.05 -6.51 0.17
N GLN A 119 18.88 -5.94 0.41
CA GLN A 119 18.65 -4.91 1.43
C GLN A 119 17.81 -5.45 2.59
N LYS A 120 18.34 -5.27 3.80
CA LYS A 120 17.59 -5.53 5.04
C LYS A 120 16.40 -4.56 5.17
N PRO A 121 15.33 -4.98 5.86
CA PRO A 121 14.25 -4.06 6.23
C PRO A 121 14.78 -2.79 6.89
N ILE A 122 14.14 -1.66 6.60
CA ILE A 122 14.49 -0.36 7.22
C ILE A 122 14.06 -0.39 8.70
N ASP A 123 14.88 0.12 9.59
CA ASP A 123 14.53 0.19 11.01
C ASP A 123 13.21 0.95 11.24
N GLY A 124 12.35 0.38 12.09
CA GLY A 124 11.10 1.01 12.53
C GLY A 124 9.92 0.87 11.57
N ILE A 125 10.07 0.23 10.40
CA ILE A 125 8.92 -0.09 9.54
C ILE A 125 8.35 -1.49 9.79
N ASN A 126 9.15 -2.42 10.32
CA ASN A 126 8.72 -3.73 10.79
C ASN A 126 9.52 -4.17 12.04
N ASP A 127 9.39 -5.43 12.43
CA ASP A 127 10.07 -6.03 13.59
C ASP A 127 11.48 -6.59 13.29
N GLY A 128 12.06 -6.23 12.14
CA GLY A 128 13.34 -6.75 11.67
C GLY A 128 13.26 -8.10 10.96
N THR A 129 12.06 -8.68 10.81
CA THR A 129 11.87 -9.89 10.00
C THR A 129 12.30 -9.62 8.55
N PRO A 130 13.18 -10.45 7.96
CA PRO A 130 13.68 -10.24 6.61
C PRO A 130 12.57 -10.35 5.56
N TRP A 131 12.91 -9.99 4.33
CA TRP A 131 12.06 -10.25 3.16
C TRP A 131 11.82 -11.74 2.99
N GLN A 132 10.57 -12.09 2.69
CA GLN A 132 10.14 -13.47 2.45
C GLN A 132 9.47 -13.56 1.09
N PHE A 133 9.63 -14.70 0.43
CA PHE A 133 9.13 -14.94 -0.93
C PHE A 133 8.17 -16.11 -0.91
N TYR A 134 6.98 -15.92 -1.46
CA TYR A 134 5.90 -16.90 -1.41
C TYR A 134 5.24 -17.09 -2.76
N ALA A 135 4.67 -18.27 -2.98
CA ALA A 135 3.91 -18.62 -4.17
C ALA A 135 2.60 -19.32 -3.80
N ASN A 136 1.88 -18.76 -2.83
CA ASN A 136 0.65 -19.32 -2.27
C ASN A 136 -0.59 -18.45 -2.50
N THR A 137 -0.43 -17.16 -2.84
CA THR A 137 -1.53 -16.20 -2.95
C THR A 137 -1.76 -15.78 -4.40
N HIS A 138 -3.03 -15.81 -4.80
CA HIS A 138 -3.54 -15.23 -6.04
C HIS A 138 -3.97 -13.77 -5.80
N ILE A 139 -3.65 -12.90 -6.75
CA ILE A 139 -4.06 -11.51 -6.75
C ILE A 139 -5.08 -11.28 -7.87
N LYS A 140 -6.25 -10.73 -7.50
CA LYS A 140 -7.34 -10.44 -8.43
C LYS A 140 -6.85 -9.61 -9.63
N ASP A 141 -7.27 -10.02 -10.84
CA ASP A 141 -6.89 -9.44 -12.14
C ASP A 141 -5.39 -9.51 -12.49
N ILE A 142 -4.63 -10.42 -11.88
CA ILE A 142 -3.23 -10.72 -12.23
C ILE A 142 -3.13 -12.19 -12.62
N GLY A 143 -2.42 -12.48 -13.72
CA GLY A 143 -2.24 -13.86 -14.19
C GLY A 143 -3.57 -14.53 -14.57
N THR A 144 -3.73 -15.77 -14.12
CA THR A 144 -4.90 -16.62 -14.37
C THR A 144 -5.95 -16.42 -13.29
N ASP A 145 -6.90 -15.52 -13.54
CA ASP A 145 -7.95 -15.14 -12.59
C ASP A 145 -9.32 -15.78 -12.91
N THR A 146 -9.38 -17.11 -12.96
CA THR A 146 -10.68 -17.81 -12.96
C THR A 146 -10.77 -18.73 -11.77
N ALA A 147 -11.92 -18.76 -11.09
CA ALA A 147 -12.10 -19.51 -9.85
C ALA A 147 -11.72 -21.01 -9.96
N ALA A 148 -11.89 -21.62 -11.14
CA ALA A 148 -11.55 -23.01 -11.38
C ALA A 148 -10.06 -23.25 -11.66
N THR A 149 -9.32 -22.22 -12.08
CA THR A 149 -7.93 -22.33 -12.54
C THR A 149 -6.97 -21.36 -11.86
N ARG A 150 -7.37 -20.74 -10.73
CA ARG A 150 -6.53 -19.76 -10.03
C ARG A 150 -5.17 -20.38 -9.72
N GLN A 151 -4.14 -19.60 -10.02
CA GLN A 151 -2.77 -19.90 -9.71
C GLN A 151 -2.27 -18.88 -8.70
N ALA A 152 -1.31 -19.27 -7.87
CA ALA A 152 -0.65 -18.32 -7.01
C ALA A 152 0.42 -17.56 -7.77
N GLU A 153 0.60 -16.29 -7.40
CA GLU A 153 1.66 -15.42 -7.92
C GLU A 153 2.92 -15.57 -7.09
N LEU A 154 4.07 -15.24 -7.67
CA LEU A 154 5.30 -15.08 -6.89
C LEU A 154 5.29 -13.71 -6.23
N LEU A 155 5.23 -13.68 -4.90
CA LEU A 155 5.19 -12.47 -4.10
C LEU A 155 6.49 -12.27 -3.32
N ALA A 156 7.00 -11.04 -3.30
CA ALA A 156 7.88 -10.56 -2.24
C ALA A 156 7.02 -9.98 -1.12
N VAL A 157 7.25 -10.43 0.11
CA VAL A 157 6.51 -10.02 1.30
C VAL A 157 7.48 -9.43 2.31
N LEU A 158 7.15 -8.24 2.81
CA LEU A 158 7.79 -7.66 3.98
C LEU A 158 6.84 -7.83 5.18
N PRO A 159 7.14 -8.74 6.12
CA PRO A 159 6.22 -9.10 7.19
C PRO A 159 6.16 -8.07 8.31
N ASN A 160 5.07 -8.11 9.08
CA ASN A 160 4.92 -7.46 10.38
C ASN A 160 5.18 -5.94 10.33
N VAL A 161 4.76 -5.28 9.26
CA VAL A 161 4.98 -3.84 9.09
C VAL A 161 4.08 -3.02 10.03
N THR A 162 4.50 -1.80 10.32
CA THR A 162 3.70 -0.88 11.13
C THR A 162 2.48 -0.38 10.35
N LYS A 163 1.40 -0.04 11.08
CA LYS A 163 0.18 0.52 10.46
C LYS A 163 0.45 1.83 9.69
N SER A 164 1.34 2.68 10.21
CA SER A 164 1.71 3.94 9.57
C SER A 164 2.43 3.72 8.25
N PHE A 165 3.40 2.79 8.21
CA PHE A 165 4.05 2.36 6.97
C PHE A 165 3.03 1.77 5.99
N CYS A 166 2.15 0.89 6.46
CA CYS A 166 1.12 0.26 5.66
C CYS A 166 0.20 1.29 4.97
N ALA A 167 -0.23 2.30 5.72
CA ALA A 167 -1.02 3.41 5.19
C ALA A 167 -0.24 4.22 4.14
N ALA A 168 1.05 4.51 4.39
CA ALA A 168 1.89 5.26 3.47
C ALA A 168 2.11 4.52 2.14
N VAL A 169 2.36 3.20 2.18
CA VAL A 169 2.49 2.38 0.98
C VAL A 169 1.19 2.34 0.20
N ASN A 170 0.06 2.09 0.85
CA ASN A 170 -1.23 2.04 0.17
C ASN A 170 -1.56 3.38 -0.49
N LEU A 171 -1.30 4.50 0.19
CA LEU A 171 -1.45 5.82 -0.40
C LEU A 171 -0.55 6.02 -1.62
N ALA A 172 0.72 5.62 -1.55
CA ALA A 172 1.66 5.70 -2.67
C ALA A 172 1.22 4.83 -3.86
N ALA A 173 0.64 3.65 -3.58
CA ALA A 173 0.03 2.75 -4.56
C ALA A 173 -1.36 3.22 -5.03
N LYS A 174 -1.83 4.40 -4.59
CA LYS A 174 -3.17 4.96 -4.88
C LYS A 174 -4.34 4.09 -4.41
N GLN A 175 -4.07 3.21 -3.44
CA GLN A 175 -5.06 2.35 -2.80
C GLN A 175 -5.69 3.07 -1.60
N THR A 176 -7.00 2.92 -1.46
CA THR A 176 -7.78 3.35 -0.29
C THR A 176 -8.27 2.11 0.44
N ILE A 177 -7.42 1.55 1.29
CA ILE A 177 -7.72 0.33 2.05
C ILE A 177 -8.03 0.71 3.50
N ASN A 178 -9.14 0.21 4.05
CA ASN A 178 -9.45 0.37 5.46
C ASN A 178 -8.65 -0.61 6.30
N LEU A 179 -7.53 -0.16 6.86
CA LEU A 179 -6.61 -0.95 7.69
C LEU A 179 -7.18 -1.38 9.06
N THR A 180 -8.42 -1.02 9.40
CA THR A 180 -9.11 -1.60 10.57
C THR A 180 -9.80 -2.92 10.26
N LEU A 181 -9.99 -3.23 8.97
CA LEU A 181 -10.60 -4.46 8.48
C LEU A 181 -9.52 -5.39 7.94
N ASP A 182 -9.78 -6.69 8.02
CA ASP A 182 -8.90 -7.67 7.41
C ASP A 182 -9.09 -7.65 5.89
N THR A 183 -7.99 -7.50 5.17
CA THR A 183 -7.92 -7.48 3.71
C THR A 183 -7.53 -8.85 3.16
N ASP A 184 -6.86 -9.65 3.98
CA ASP A 184 -6.66 -11.07 3.77
C ASP A 184 -7.51 -11.84 4.80
N PRO A 185 -8.59 -12.51 4.38
CA PRO A 185 -9.52 -13.21 5.27
C PRO A 185 -8.96 -14.51 5.84
N ALA A 186 -7.73 -14.91 5.49
CA ALA A 186 -7.01 -16.07 6.03
C ALA A 186 -7.64 -17.45 5.82
N SER A 187 -8.67 -17.59 4.97
CA SER A 187 -9.35 -18.88 4.75
C SER A 187 -8.38 -19.97 4.29
N ASN A 188 -7.31 -19.60 3.56
CA ASN A 188 -6.23 -20.47 3.12
C ASN A 188 -4.83 -19.93 3.53
N GLY A 189 -4.75 -19.15 4.61
CA GLY A 189 -3.53 -18.49 5.10
C GLY A 189 -3.41 -17.02 4.70
N CYS A 190 -2.47 -16.29 5.29
CA CYS A 190 -2.16 -14.90 4.94
C CYS A 190 -1.30 -14.83 3.65
N VAL A 191 -0.99 -13.63 3.14
CA VAL A 191 -0.03 -13.41 2.03
C VAL A 191 1.35 -14.03 2.25
N TYR A 192 1.72 -14.34 3.50
CA TYR A 192 2.94 -15.07 3.87
C TYR A 192 2.68 -16.54 4.29
N GLY A 193 1.49 -17.07 3.99
CA GLY A 193 1.06 -18.38 4.44
C GLY A 193 1.84 -19.55 3.80
N GLY A 194 1.99 -20.64 4.56
CA GLY A 194 2.58 -21.89 4.09
C GLY A 194 4.12 -21.87 4.07
N THR A 195 4.69 -22.66 3.16
CA THR A 195 6.14 -22.73 2.98
C THR A 195 6.59 -21.61 2.05
N GLU A 196 7.70 -20.95 2.42
CA GLU A 196 8.42 -20.05 1.52
C GLU A 196 8.74 -20.72 0.17
N PHE A 197 8.82 -19.91 -0.87
CA PHE A 197 8.99 -20.35 -2.23
C PHE A 197 10.25 -21.20 -2.42
N ASN A 198 10.07 -22.43 -2.89
CA ASN A 198 11.15 -23.37 -3.14
C ASN A 198 11.20 -23.86 -4.60
N GLY A 199 10.49 -23.16 -5.50
CA GLY A 199 10.26 -23.59 -6.88
C GLY A 199 8.86 -24.15 -7.15
N THR A 200 7.98 -24.16 -6.15
CA THR A 200 6.61 -24.70 -6.25
C THR A 200 5.58 -23.58 -6.12
N TYR A 201 4.57 -23.61 -6.99
CA TYR A 201 3.41 -22.72 -6.95
C TYR A 201 2.18 -23.49 -6.50
N LEU A 202 1.37 -22.90 -5.62
CA LEU A 202 0.05 -23.43 -5.32
C LEU A 202 -0.90 -23.21 -6.50
N SER A 203 -1.85 -24.14 -6.65
CA SER A 203 -2.92 -24.06 -7.65
C SER A 203 -4.22 -24.65 -7.09
N GLY A 204 -5.35 -24.23 -7.65
CA GLY A 204 -6.67 -24.74 -7.27
C GLY A 204 -7.13 -24.27 -5.90
N SER A 205 -7.82 -25.15 -5.14
CA SER A 205 -8.53 -24.76 -3.91
C SER A 205 -7.64 -24.40 -2.72
N GLY A 206 -6.34 -24.71 -2.78
CA GLY A 206 -5.37 -24.36 -1.73
C GLY A 206 -4.75 -22.98 -1.87
N VAL A 207 -5.02 -22.26 -2.97
CA VAL A 207 -4.51 -20.92 -3.20
C VAL A 207 -5.21 -19.92 -2.28
N ASN A 208 -4.44 -19.06 -1.62
CA ASN A 208 -4.97 -17.95 -0.85
C ASN A 208 -5.48 -16.85 -1.79
N THR A 209 -6.56 -16.17 -1.40
CA THR A 209 -7.15 -15.07 -2.15
C THR A 209 -7.45 -13.91 -1.21
N LEU A 210 -6.98 -12.72 -1.57
CA LEU A 210 -7.32 -11.48 -0.87
C LEU A 210 -8.80 -11.13 -1.07
N ASP A 211 -9.37 -10.38 -0.13
CA ASP A 211 -10.72 -9.80 -0.27
C ASP A 211 -10.61 -8.58 -1.20
N ASP A 212 -10.84 -8.82 -2.49
CA ASP A 212 -10.74 -7.83 -3.58
C ASP A 212 -11.69 -6.64 -3.38
N THR A 213 -12.78 -6.82 -2.63
CA THR A 213 -13.73 -5.74 -2.31
C THR A 213 -13.14 -4.67 -1.38
N LYS A 214 -11.98 -4.94 -0.76
CA LYS A 214 -11.26 -3.99 0.12
C LYS A 214 -10.25 -3.13 -0.63
N PHE A 215 -9.97 -3.44 -1.89
CA PHE A 215 -9.07 -2.67 -2.75
C PHE A 215 -9.86 -1.64 -3.54
N SER A 216 -9.34 -0.42 -3.64
CA SER A 216 -9.99 0.63 -4.44
C SER A 216 -9.59 0.57 -5.91
N LEU A 217 -8.48 -0.09 -6.23
CA LEU A 217 -7.98 -0.26 -7.59
C LEU A 217 -7.55 -1.72 -7.79
N LEU A 218 -7.96 -2.29 -8.92
CA LEU A 218 -7.56 -3.63 -9.37
C LEU A 218 -6.97 -3.53 -10.81
N PRO A 219 -5.96 -4.36 -11.14
CA PRO A 219 -5.22 -5.22 -10.23
C PRO A 219 -4.40 -4.43 -9.20
N ALA A 220 -4.11 -5.04 -8.05
CA ALA A 220 -3.26 -4.48 -7.01
C ALA A 220 -1.91 -5.21 -6.99
N PRO A 221 -0.96 -4.89 -7.90
CA PRO A 221 0.33 -5.59 -8.01
C PRO A 221 1.22 -5.39 -6.79
N GLU A 222 0.91 -4.40 -5.96
CA GLU A 222 1.45 -4.23 -4.62
C GLU A 222 0.41 -3.57 -3.73
N ALA A 223 0.45 -3.93 -2.46
CA ALA A 223 -0.31 -3.27 -1.41
C ALA A 223 0.24 -3.68 -0.05
N CYS A 224 -0.21 -3.00 0.99
CA CYS A 224 -0.09 -3.47 2.35
C CYS A 224 -1.46 -3.90 2.87
N VAL A 225 -1.54 -5.14 3.34
CA VAL A 225 -2.77 -5.81 3.76
C VAL A 225 -2.73 -6.12 5.24
N ARG A 226 -3.92 -6.23 5.85
CA ARG A 226 -4.09 -6.76 7.19
C ARG A 226 -4.59 -8.20 7.11
N CYS A 227 -3.93 -9.10 7.84
CA CYS A 227 -4.30 -10.51 7.85
C CYS A 227 -5.16 -10.87 9.06
N ALA A 228 -6.25 -11.61 8.81
CA ALA A 228 -7.15 -12.05 9.86
C ALA A 228 -6.50 -13.05 10.84
N THR A 229 -5.50 -13.82 10.40
CA THR A 229 -4.83 -14.85 11.23
C THR A 229 -4.12 -14.27 12.44
N ASP A 230 -3.43 -13.14 12.26
CA ASP A 230 -2.54 -12.54 13.26
C ASP A 230 -2.89 -11.08 13.60
N GLY A 231 -3.82 -10.47 12.86
CA GLY A 231 -4.19 -9.07 12.99
C GLY A 231 -3.06 -8.10 12.61
N LYS A 232 -1.99 -8.58 11.98
CA LYS A 232 -0.80 -7.79 11.62
C LYS A 232 -0.90 -7.30 10.17
N PHE A 233 -0.02 -6.36 9.85
CA PHE A 233 0.09 -5.78 8.52
C PHE A 233 1.30 -6.37 7.80
N HIS A 234 1.13 -6.62 6.50
CA HIS A 234 2.15 -7.20 5.64
C HIS A 234 2.15 -6.47 4.31
N TYR A 235 3.30 -6.00 3.86
CA TYR A 235 3.45 -5.46 2.51
C TYR A 235 3.74 -6.60 1.55
N TYR A 236 3.09 -6.62 0.40
CA TYR A 236 3.44 -7.53 -0.69
C TYR A 236 3.68 -6.76 -1.98
N ARG A 237 4.50 -7.36 -2.84
CA ARG A 237 4.64 -7.01 -4.26
C ARG A 237 4.68 -8.27 -5.11
N VAL A 238 3.93 -8.27 -6.20
CA VAL A 238 3.99 -9.30 -7.23
C VAL A 238 5.31 -9.17 -8.00
N LEU A 239 6.09 -10.25 -7.99
CA LEU A 239 7.34 -10.38 -8.75
C LEU A 239 7.10 -11.08 -10.10
N LEU A 240 6.21 -12.07 -10.12
CA LEU A 240 5.83 -12.83 -11.32
C LEU A 240 4.36 -13.25 -11.23
N SER A 241 3.62 -13.04 -12.31
CA SER A 241 2.21 -13.43 -12.47
C SER A 241 2.05 -14.74 -13.26
N ARG A 242 1.06 -15.57 -12.93
CA ARG A 242 0.82 -16.87 -13.61
C ARG A 242 -0.65 -17.09 -13.98
#